data_AF-A0A2G9UUB1-F1
#
_entry.id   AF-A0A2G9UUB1-F1
#
_cell.length_a   1.000
_cell.length_b   1.000
_cell.length_c   1.000
_cell.angle_alpha   90.00
_cell.angle_beta   90.00
_cell.angle_gamma   90.00
#
_symmetry.space_group_name_H-M   'P 1'
#
loop_
_entity.id
_entity.type
_entity.pdbx_description
1 polymer ?
#
loop_
_entity_poly.entity_id
_entity_poly.type
_entity_poly.pdbx_seq_one_letter_code
_entity_poly.pdbx_strand_id
1 'polypeptide(L)'
;MAIGRVGSPEYRFIHILDFGLAREFVVHCDGKLRMRRPRQRALFSKTEPVHDSEMLSDKREVYEIKRRTEIDVVLENCPVQLIKFAEHLR
;
A
#
# COMPACT_ATOMS: atom_id res chain seq x y z
N MET A 1 3.61 1.70 9.78
CA MET A 1 3.20 2.61 10.88
C MET A 1 4.35 3.55 11.15
N ALA A 2 4.10 4.85 11.30
CA ALA A 2 5.10 5.87 11.57
C ALA A 2 4.65 6.77 12.72
N ILE A 3 5.62 7.32 13.47
CA ILE A 3 5.41 8.31 14.52
C ILE A 3 6.05 9.62 14.04
N GLY A 4 5.42 10.75 14.36
CA GLY A 4 5.98 12.07 14.04
C GLY A 4 7.35 12.31 14.68
N ARG A 5 8.09 13.29 14.18
CA ARG A 5 9.45 13.58 14.65
C ARG A 5 9.46 14.09 16.10
N VAL A 6 10.42 13.63 16.90
CA VAL A 6 10.60 14.12 18.28
C VAL A 6 10.87 15.63 18.28
N GLY A 7 10.15 16.36 19.13
CA GLY A 7 10.27 17.82 19.24
C GLY A 7 9.40 18.60 18.26
N SER A 8 8.59 17.92 17.44
CA SER A 8 7.59 18.56 16.57
C SER A 8 6.16 18.38 17.12
N PRO A 9 5.20 19.25 16.77
CA PRO A 9 3.79 19.08 17.15
C PRO A 9 3.21 17.73 16.73
N GLU A 10 3.77 17.13 15.69
CA GLU A 10 3.33 15.87 15.08
C GLU A 10 3.71 14.61 15.87
N TYR A 11 4.61 14.71 16.86
CA TYR A 11 5.04 13.57 17.69
C TYR A 11 3.87 12.85 18.40
N ARG A 12 2.74 13.53 18.59
CA ARG A 12 1.54 12.99 19.24
C ARG A 12 0.64 12.20 18.30
N PHE A 13 0.96 12.13 17.00
CA PHE A 13 0.17 11.40 16.03
C PHE A 13 0.82 10.09 15.62
N ILE A 14 -0.01 9.05 15.54
CA ILE A 14 0.35 7.75 14.96
C ILE A 14 -0.20 7.71 13.55
N HIS A 15 0.67 7.55 12.56
CA HIS A 15 0.31 7.41 11.16
C HIS A 15 0.28 5.93 10.79
N ILE A 16 -0.90 5.41 10.46
CA ILE A 16 -1.06 4.09 9.86
C ILE A 16 -0.93 4.25 8.35
N LEU A 17 -0.04 3.47 7.74
CA LEU A 17 0.32 3.53 6.33
C LEU A 17 0.29 2.09 5.78
N ASP A 18 0.36 1.95 4.45
CA ASP A 18 0.24 0.68 3.72
C ASP A 18 -1.17 0.10 3.68
N PHE A 19 -2.11 0.87 3.11
CA PHE A 19 -3.47 0.42 2.82
C PHE A 19 -3.59 -0.30 1.47
N GLY A 20 -2.47 -0.67 0.83
CA GLY A 20 -2.47 -1.31 -0.51
C GLY A 20 -3.22 -2.65 -0.55
N LEU A 21 -3.39 -3.29 0.60
CA LEU A 21 -4.19 -4.50 0.77
C LEU A 21 -5.51 -4.27 1.52
N ALA A 22 -5.81 -3.06 1.96
CA ALA A 22 -7.05 -2.76 2.67
C ALA A 22 -8.26 -2.98 1.74
N ARG A 23 -9.37 -3.43 2.31
CA ARG A 23 -10.62 -3.65 1.57
C ARG A 23 -11.80 -3.39 2.47
N GLU A 24 -12.83 -2.79 1.89
CA GLU A 24 -14.11 -2.61 2.54
C GLU A 24 -14.69 -3.96 3.01
N PHE A 25 -15.02 -4.02 4.30
CA PHE A 25 -15.54 -5.23 4.95
C PHE A 25 -17.06 -5.37 4.82
N VAL A 26 -17.77 -4.24 4.82
CA VAL A 26 -19.23 -4.15 4.66
C VAL A 26 -19.52 -3.75 3.24
N VAL A 27 -20.21 -4.57 2.46
CA VAL A 27 -20.52 -4.25 1.06
C VAL A 27 -21.99 -4.37 0.74
N HIS A 28 -22.43 -3.54 -0.19
CA HIS A 28 -23.75 -3.66 -0.78
C HIS A 28 -23.69 -4.66 -1.94
N CYS A 29 -24.39 -5.78 -1.81
CA CYS A 29 -24.65 -6.71 -2.90
C CYS A 29 -26.17 -6.83 -3.06
N ASP A 30 -26.66 -6.54 -4.27
CA ASP A 30 -28.09 -6.65 -4.64
C ASP A 30 -29.01 -5.88 -3.68
N GLY A 31 -28.61 -4.65 -3.31
CA GLY A 31 -29.37 -3.79 -2.41
C GLY A 31 -29.37 -4.25 -0.94
N LYS A 32 -28.62 -5.30 -0.59
CA LYS A 32 -28.48 -5.80 0.78
C LYS A 32 -27.07 -5.58 1.31
N LEU A 33 -27.00 -5.11 2.55
CA LEU A 33 -25.76 -4.90 3.28
C LEU A 33 -25.22 -6.26 3.75
N ARG A 34 -24.02 -6.63 3.30
CA ARG A 34 -23.40 -7.94 3.58
C ARG A 34 -21.98 -7.77 4.09
N MET A 35 -21.61 -8.58 5.08
CA MET A 35 -20.23 -8.70 5.55
C MET A 35 -19.44 -9.60 4.60
N ARG A 36 -18.30 -9.10 4.12
CA ARG A 36 -17.35 -9.91 3.34
C ARG A 36 -16.63 -10.88 4.27
N ARG A 37 -16.38 -12.09 3.77
CA ARG A 37 -15.56 -13.06 4.50
C ARG A 37 -14.09 -12.59 4.51
N PRO A 38 -13.33 -12.89 5.58
CA PRO A 38 -11.88 -12.69 5.58
C PRO A 38 -11.25 -13.35 4.35
N ARG A 39 -10.27 -12.69 3.73
CA ARG A 39 -9.55 -13.31 2.61
C ARG A 39 -8.79 -14.53 3.13
N GLN A 40 -8.88 -15.63 2.42
CA GLN A 40 -8.03 -16.79 2.69
C GLN A 40 -6.56 -16.52 2.35
N ARG A 41 -6.28 -15.57 1.43
CA ARG A 41 -4.92 -15.14 1.03
C ARG A 41 -4.90 -13.64 0.74
N ALA A 42 -3.85 -12.95 1.19
CA ALA A 42 -3.59 -11.54 0.86
C ALA A 42 -2.42 -11.48 -0.14
N LEU A 43 -2.75 -11.55 -1.43
CA LEU A 43 -1.78 -11.41 -2.51
C LEU A 43 -1.53 -9.92 -2.77
N PHE A 44 -0.26 -9.53 -2.92
CA PHE A 44 0.09 -8.22 -3.46
C PHE A 44 -0.29 -8.20 -4.95
N SER A 45 -0.80 -7.08 -5.45
CA SER A 45 -1.36 -6.89 -6.81
C SER A 45 -0.39 -7.08 -7.99
N LYS A 46 0.65 -7.90 -7.82
CA LYS A 46 1.52 -8.43 -8.88
C LYS A 46 1.75 -9.95 -8.74
N THR A 47 0.84 -10.65 -8.06
CA THR A 47 0.81 -12.11 -8.03
C THR A 47 -0.52 -12.58 -8.57
N GLU A 48 -0.64 -12.64 -9.89
CA GLU A 48 -1.63 -13.49 -10.54
C GLU A 48 -1.42 -14.92 -10.02
N PRO A 49 -2.48 -15.66 -9.66
CA PRO A 49 -2.35 -17.09 -9.41
C PRO A 49 -2.09 -17.78 -10.75
N VAL A 50 -0.82 -17.81 -11.15
CA VAL A 50 -0.38 -18.59 -12.30
C VAL A 50 -0.50 -20.06 -11.89
N HIS A 51 -1.49 -20.74 -12.46
CA HIS A 51 -1.33 -22.16 -12.78
C HIS A 51 -0.12 -22.21 -13.71
N ASP A 52 0.99 -22.73 -13.18
CA ASP A 52 2.31 -22.92 -13.80
C ASP A 52 3.43 -22.08 -13.17
N SER A 53 4.52 -22.79 -12.89
CA SER A 53 5.60 -22.48 -11.96
C SER A 53 6.58 -21.39 -12.43
N GLU A 54 6.22 -20.52 -13.36
CA GLU A 54 7.16 -19.55 -13.95
C GLU A 54 6.54 -18.15 -14.01
N MET A 55 6.73 -17.35 -12.95
CA MET A 55 6.80 -15.87 -12.95
C MET A 55 6.80 -15.37 -11.50
N LEU A 56 7.72 -15.89 -10.67
CA LEU A 56 8.24 -15.07 -9.58
C LEU A 56 9.08 -14.00 -10.26
N SER A 57 8.50 -12.84 -10.61
CA SER A 57 9.30 -11.69 -11.04
C SER A 57 10.46 -11.56 -10.04
N ASP A 58 11.69 -11.61 -10.52
CA ASP A 58 12.85 -11.68 -9.65
C ASP A 58 12.72 -10.54 -8.63
N LYS A 59 12.78 -10.85 -7.33
CA LYS A 59 12.63 -9.81 -6.29
C LYS A 59 13.62 -8.67 -6.52
N ARG A 60 14.75 -8.96 -7.19
CA ARG A 60 15.72 -7.97 -7.68
C ARG A 60 15.17 -7.06 -8.78
N GLU A 61 14.40 -7.59 -9.71
CA GLU A 61 13.75 -6.81 -10.76
C GLU A 61 12.71 -5.85 -10.17
N VAL A 62 11.85 -6.33 -9.27
CA VAL A 62 10.88 -5.48 -8.56
C VAL A 62 11.59 -4.41 -7.74
N TYR A 63 12.70 -4.76 -7.10
CA TYR A 63 13.55 -3.81 -6.36
C TYR A 63 14.14 -2.75 -7.30
N GLU A 64 14.70 -3.12 -8.44
CA GLU A 64 15.26 -2.19 -9.41
C GLU A 64 14.21 -1.27 -10.03
N ILE A 65 13.02 -1.79 -10.35
CA ILE A 65 11.89 -0.96 -10.81
C ILE A 65 11.53 0.08 -9.74
N LYS A 66 11.37 -0.35 -8.48
CA LYS A 66 11.05 0.55 -7.36
C LYS A 66 12.16 1.59 -7.13
N ARG A 67 13.42 1.19 -7.30
CA ARG A 67 14.59 2.07 -7.12
C ARG A 67 14.72 3.11 -8.23
N ARG A 68 14.37 2.76 -9.47
CA ARG A 68 14.48 3.65 -10.64
C ARG A 68 13.26 4.54 -10.86
N THR A 69 12.14 4.26 -10.19
CA THR A 69 10.95 5.09 -10.32
C THR A 69 11.16 6.38 -9.54
N GLU A 70 11.08 7.52 -10.23
CA GLU A 70 11.15 8.84 -9.62
C GLU A 70 10.04 9.03 -8.58
N ILE A 71 10.36 9.72 -7.48
CA ILE A 71 9.43 9.87 -6.36
C ILE A 71 8.16 10.62 -6.79
N ASP A 72 8.26 11.57 -7.72
CA ASP A 72 7.12 12.34 -8.22
C ASP A 72 6.13 11.45 -8.98
N VAL A 73 6.63 10.45 -9.71
CA VAL A 73 5.81 9.44 -10.42
C VAL A 73 5.10 8.52 -9.42
N VAL A 74 5.78 8.17 -8.31
CA VAL A 74 5.16 7.37 -7.24
C VAL A 74 4.04 8.14 -6.55
N LEU A 75 4.17 9.46 -6.44
CA LEU A 75 3.27 10.31 -5.66
C LEU A 75 2.11 10.92 -6.45
N GLU A 76 2.08 10.79 -7.78
CA GLU A 76 1.08 11.42 -8.67
C GLU A 76 -0.38 11.16 -8.26
N ASN A 77 -0.66 9.95 -7.75
CA ASN A 77 -2.01 9.56 -7.28
C ASN A 77 -2.06 9.31 -5.76
N CYS A 78 -1.05 9.78 -5.05
CA CYS A 78 -0.93 9.59 -3.62
C CYS A 78 -1.69 10.69 -2.88
N PRO A 79 -2.50 10.37 -1.85
CA PRO A 79 -3.13 11.39 -1.01
C PRO A 79 -2.13 12.47 -0.59
N VAL A 80 -2.49 13.75 -0.73
CA VAL A 80 -1.58 14.90 -0.51
C VAL A 80 -0.90 14.87 0.87
N GLN A 81 -1.56 14.26 1.87
CA GLN A 81 -1.00 14.06 3.21
C GLN A 81 0.25 13.17 3.21
N LEU A 82 0.39 12.28 2.22
CA LEU A 82 1.52 11.37 2.09
C LEU A 82 2.76 12.03 1.46
N ILE A 83 2.61 13.18 0.80
CA ILE A 83 3.73 13.96 0.24
C ILE A 83 4.68 14.41 1.36
N LYS A 84 4.16 14.73 2.56
CA LYS A 84 4.97 15.10 3.74
C LYS A 84 5.96 14.01 4.17
N PHE A 85 5.69 12.75 3.85
CA PHE A 85 6.62 11.66 4.14
C PHE A 85 7.75 11.57 3.13
N ALA A 86 7.55 12.02 1.89
CA ALA A 86 8.61 12.04 0.87
C ALA A 86 9.77 12.96 1.29
N GLU A 87 9.45 14.08 1.95
CA GLU A 87 10.45 14.99 2.55
C GLU A 87 11.25 14.32 3.68
N HIS A 88 10.67 13.34 4.38
CA HIS A 88 11.33 12.60 5.46
C HIS A 88 12.14 11.38 4.98
N LEU A 89 11.95 10.96 3.72
CA LEU A 89 12.65 9.81 3.12
C LEU A 89 13.88 10.21 2.29
N ARG A 90 14.12 11.50 2.14
CA ARG A 90 15.34 12.06 1.54
C ARG A 90 16.49 12.15 2.55
#